data_AF-A0A382JTW6-F1
#
_entry.id   AF-A0A382JTW6-F1
#
_cell.length_a   1.000
_cell.length_b   1.000
_cell.length_c   1.000
_cell.angle_alpha   90.00
_cell.angle_beta   90.00
_cell.angle_gamma   90.00
#
_symmetry.space_group_name_H-M   'P 1'
#
loop_
_entity.id
_entity.type
_entity.pdbx_description
1 polymer ?
#
loop_
_entity_poly.entity_id
_entity_poly.type
_entity_poly.pdbx_seq_one_letter_code
_entity_poly.pdbx_strand_id
1 'polypeptide(L)'
;MDFVDIAGLVKGASKGEGLGNKFLGHIREVDAIAHVVRCFNDENITHVSNIIDPLNDIETINTEILLADIETLESKKNSLEKKSKQGDKEILNQISIIEKLINNLSVFNSL
;
A
#
# COMPACT_ATOMS: atom_id res chain seq x y z
N MET A 1 -12.54 -16.16 -14.18
CA MET A 1 -12.52 -14.93 -13.39
C MET A 1 -12.65 -15.40 -11.97
N ASP A 2 -11.57 -15.26 -11.20
CA ASP A 2 -11.43 -15.90 -9.90
C ASP A 2 -11.38 -14.78 -8.85
N PHE A 3 -12.04 -15.00 -7.71
CA PHE A 3 -12.05 -14.05 -6.59
C PHE A 3 -11.25 -14.63 -5.44
N VAL A 4 -10.37 -13.81 -4.88
CA VAL A 4 -9.63 -14.11 -3.65
C VAL A 4 -10.23 -13.25 -2.55
N ASP A 5 -10.69 -13.88 -1.48
CA ASP A 5 -11.13 -13.18 -0.28
C ASP A 5 -9.91 -12.77 0.54
N ILE A 6 -9.79 -11.48 0.83
CA ILE A 6 -8.65 -10.92 1.55
C ILE A 6 -9.16 -10.43 2.91
N ALA A 7 -8.62 -11.00 3.99
CA ALA A 7 -8.99 -10.64 5.36
C ALA A 7 -8.81 -9.13 5.61
N GLY A 8 -9.77 -8.48 6.27
CA GLY A 8 -9.77 -7.02 6.45
C GLY A 8 -8.53 -6.44 7.14
N LEU A 9 -8.15 -5.24 6.72
CA LEU A 9 -7.03 -4.47 7.26
C LEU A 9 -7.49 -3.52 8.37
N VAL A 10 -6.61 -3.26 9.34
CA VAL A 10 -6.76 -2.15 10.31
C VAL A 10 -5.62 -1.15 10.14
N LYS A 11 -5.86 0.10 10.51
CA LYS A 11 -4.85 1.17 10.49
C LYS A 11 -3.58 0.75 11.25
N GLY A 12 -2.40 1.04 10.67
CA GLY A 12 -1.09 0.67 11.23
C GLY A 12 -0.52 -0.67 10.72
N ALA A 13 -1.17 -1.29 9.73
CA ALA A 13 -0.78 -2.55 9.12
C ALA A 13 0.61 -2.54 8.44
N SER A 14 0.97 -1.43 7.81
CA SER A 14 2.26 -1.20 7.15
C SER A 14 3.46 -1.23 8.11
N LYS A 15 3.26 -1.09 9.43
CA LYS A 15 4.35 -1.12 10.42
C LYS A 15 4.88 -2.52 10.74
N GLY A 16 4.38 -3.55 10.06
CA GLY A 16 5.01 -4.87 10.02
C GLY A 16 4.63 -5.84 11.15
N GLU A 17 3.73 -5.45 12.06
CA GLU A 17 3.24 -6.34 13.12
C GLU A 17 1.87 -6.96 12.75
N GLY A 18 1.84 -8.28 12.51
CA GLY A 18 0.60 -9.06 12.45
C GLY A 18 -0.14 -9.10 11.10
N LEU A 19 -1.48 -9.00 11.15
CA LEU A 19 -2.41 -9.24 10.01
C LEU A 19 -2.14 -8.34 8.79
N GLY A 20 -1.54 -7.17 8.99
CA GLY A 20 -1.26 -6.20 7.94
C GLY A 20 -0.32 -6.70 6.84
N ASN A 21 0.77 -7.37 7.23
CA ASN A 21 1.71 -7.95 6.27
C ASN A 21 1.09 -9.08 5.44
N LYS A 22 0.14 -9.83 6.01
CA LYS A 22 -0.58 -10.88 5.28
C LYS A 22 -1.55 -10.30 4.26
N PHE A 23 -2.27 -9.23 4.63
CA PHE A 23 -3.13 -8.49 3.70
C PHE A 23 -2.36 -7.96 2.48
N LEU A 24 -1.26 -7.26 2.72
CA LEU A 24 -0.40 -6.72 1.65
C LEU A 24 0.23 -7.85 0.81
N GLY A 25 0.55 -8.99 1.44
CA GLY A 25 0.99 -10.20 0.75
C GLY A 25 -0.03 -10.71 -0.26
N HIS A 26 -1.30 -10.87 0.15
CA HIS A 26 -2.38 -11.31 -0.73
C HIS A 26 -2.69 -10.32 -1.85
N ILE A 27 -2.60 -9.01 -1.58
CA ILE A 27 -2.77 -7.99 -2.64
C ILE A 27 -1.72 -8.15 -3.75
N ARG A 28 -0.48 -8.54 -3.42
CA ARG A 28 0.57 -8.76 -4.42
C ARG A 28 0.34 -10.00 -5.29
N GLU A 29 -0.58 -10.88 -4.90
CA GLU A 29 -0.91 -12.12 -5.62
C GLU A 29 -2.09 -11.94 -6.59
N VAL A 30 -2.71 -10.76 -6.64
CA VAL A 30 -3.87 -10.47 -7.49
C VAL A 30 -3.61 -9.35 -8.48
N ASP A 31 -4.32 -9.38 -9.61
CA ASP A 31 -4.19 -8.37 -10.67
C ASP A 31 -5.09 -7.14 -10.46
N ALA A 32 -6.14 -7.27 -9.64
CA ALA A 32 -7.13 -6.22 -9.40
C ALA A 32 -7.70 -6.31 -7.99
N ILE A 33 -8.08 -5.15 -7.44
CA ILE A 33 -8.66 -5.04 -6.10
C ILE A 33 -10.10 -4.54 -6.22
N ALA A 34 -11.03 -5.26 -5.59
CA ALA A 34 -12.40 -4.82 -5.38
C ALA A 34 -12.56 -4.33 -3.94
N HIS A 35 -12.59 -3.00 -3.75
CA HIS A 35 -12.73 -2.41 -2.42
C HIS A 35 -14.21 -2.27 -2.05
N VAL A 36 -14.68 -3.11 -1.13
CA VAL A 36 -16.05 -3.05 -0.59
C VAL A 36 -16.10 -2.07 0.58
N VAL A 37 -16.94 -1.03 0.46
CA VAL A 37 -17.05 0.04 1.45
C VAL A 37 -18.45 0.06 2.05
N ARG A 38 -18.55 0.16 3.38
CA ARG A 38 -19.84 0.20 4.08
C ARG A 38 -20.42 1.61 4.01
N CYS A 39 -21.54 1.78 3.31
CA CYS A 39 -22.24 3.06 3.17
C CYS A 39 -23.61 3.09 3.86
N PHE A 40 -23.81 2.30 4.92
CA PHE A 40 -25.09 2.19 5.63
C PHE A 40 -24.89 1.95 7.13
N ASN A 41 -25.83 2.43 7.94
CA ASN A 41 -25.84 2.24 9.39
C ASN A 41 -26.71 1.04 9.77
N ASP A 42 -26.16 0.13 10.58
CA ASP A 42 -26.86 -1.01 11.17
C ASP A 42 -26.16 -1.39 12.49
N GLU A 43 -26.88 -1.27 13.60
CA GLU A 43 -26.39 -1.53 14.96
C GLU A 43 -26.10 -3.02 15.21
N ASN A 44 -26.62 -3.92 14.37
CA ASN A 44 -26.38 -5.36 14.49
C ASN A 44 -25.07 -5.81 13.84
N ILE A 45 -24.38 -4.91 13.12
CA ILE A 45 -23.16 -5.23 12.37
C ILE A 45 -21.98 -4.49 12.98
N THR A 46 -21.03 -5.24 13.55
CA THR A 46 -19.79 -4.69 14.11
C THR A 46 -18.93 -4.05 13.02
N HIS A 47 -18.33 -2.91 13.36
CA HIS A 47 -17.38 -2.21 12.51
C HIS A 47 -16.08 -2.03 13.29
N VAL A 48 -14.94 -2.04 12.58
CA VAL A 48 -13.60 -1.93 13.19
C VAL A 48 -13.38 -0.55 13.83
N SER A 49 -14.09 0.47 13.34
CA SER A 49 -14.26 1.78 13.97
C SER A 49 -15.62 1.85 14.68
N ASN A 50 -15.72 2.66 15.75
CA ASN A 50 -17.00 2.94 16.42
C ASN A 50 -17.91 3.88 15.61
N ILE A 51 -17.41 4.43 14.49
CA ILE A 51 -18.13 5.36 13.61
C ILE A 51 -17.98 4.83 12.18
N ILE A 52 -19.10 4.78 11.44
CA ILE A 52 -19.11 4.42 10.03
C ILE A 52 -18.77 5.68 9.24
N ASP A 53 -17.60 5.67 8.61
CA ASP A 53 -17.13 6.75 7.74
C ASP A 53 -16.54 6.14 6.45
N PRO A 54 -17.35 6.05 5.37
CA PRO A 54 -16.92 5.44 4.12
C PRO A 54 -15.67 6.07 3.52
N LEU A 55 -15.49 7.39 3.69
CA LEU A 55 -14.35 8.11 3.13
C LEU A 55 -13.08 7.77 3.88
N ASN A 56 -13.14 7.75 5.21
CA ASN A 56 -12.02 7.38 6.06
C ASN A 56 -11.63 5.89 5.89
N ASP A 57 -12.61 5.00 5.68
CA ASP A 57 -12.34 3.59 5.36
C ASP A 57 -11.57 3.46 4.04
N ILE A 58 -11.99 4.19 3.00
CA ILE A 58 -11.30 4.25 1.71
C ILE A 58 -9.87 4.78 1.89
N GLU A 59 -9.73 5.90 2.58
CA GLU A 59 -8.47 6.57 2.83
C GLU A 59 -7.51 5.68 3.62
N THR A 60 -8.00 4.96 4.62
CA THR A 60 -7.18 4.05 5.43
C THR A 60 -6.55 2.96 4.57
N ILE A 61 -7.34 2.27 3.75
CA ILE A 61 -6.80 1.20 2.88
C ILE A 61 -5.82 1.79 1.85
N ASN A 62 -6.18 2.90 1.20
CA ASN A 62 -5.31 3.53 0.20
C ASN A 62 -3.99 3.99 0.82
N THR A 63 -4.01 4.54 2.04
CA THR A 63 -2.82 4.99 2.75
C THR A 63 -1.90 3.82 3.08
N GLU A 64 -2.43 2.70 3.56
CA GLU A 64 -1.61 1.53 3.89
C GLU A 64 -0.96 0.89 2.64
N ILE A 65 -1.68 0.84 1.51
CA ILE A 65 -1.11 0.39 0.22
C ILE A 65 -0.03 1.36 -0.25
N LEU A 66 -0.29 2.66 -0.18
CA LEU A 66 0.65 3.71 -0.57
C LEU A 66 1.96 3.63 0.24
N LEU A 67 1.86 3.46 1.55
CA LEU A 67 3.02 3.32 2.44
C LEU A 67 3.83 2.07 2.10
N ALA A 68 3.17 0.94 1.82
CA ALA A 68 3.83 -0.30 1.43
C ALA A 68 4.56 -0.16 0.07
N ASP A 69 3.98 0.57 -0.89
CA ASP A 69 4.61 0.85 -2.18
C ASP A 69 5.86 1.74 -2.02
N ILE A 70 5.77 2.78 -1.18
CA ILE A 70 6.92 3.65 -0.87
C ILE A 70 8.05 2.84 -0.24
N GLU A 71 7.78 2.03 0.78
CA GLU A 71 8.79 1.19 1.43
C GLU A 71 9.45 0.22 0.44
N THR A 72 8.64 -0.36 -0.45
CA THR A 72 9.13 -1.28 -1.50
C THR A 72 10.06 -0.55 -2.48
N LEU A 73 9.69 0.64 -2.93
CA LEU A 73 10.48 1.47 -3.83
C LEU A 73 11.79 1.93 -3.16
N GLU A 74 11.75 2.34 -1.89
CA GLU A 74 12.94 2.74 -1.12
C GLU A 74 13.92 1.57 -0.95
N SER A 75 13.43 0.39 -0.57
CA SER A 75 14.23 -0.83 -0.48
C SER A 75 14.87 -1.19 -1.82
N LYS A 76 14.11 -1.07 -2.92
CA LYS A 76 14.62 -1.32 -4.27
C LYS A 76 15.69 -0.30 -4.68
N LYS A 77 15.47 0.99 -4.40
CA LYS A 77 16.43 2.07 -4.64
C LYS A 77 17.75 1.78 -3.91
N ASN A 78 17.70 1.50 -2.62
CA ASN A 78 18.87 1.18 -1.79
C ASN A 78 19.66 -0.02 -2.35
N SER A 79 18.97 -1.04 -2.88
CA SER A 79 19.62 -2.19 -3.53
C SER A 79 20.32 -1.81 -4.84
N LEU A 80 19.68 -0.99 -5.67
CA LEU A 80 20.24 -0.53 -6.94
C LEU A 80 21.40 0.43 -6.76
N GLU A 81 21.35 1.34 -5.78
CA GLU A 81 22.46 2.25 -5.44
C GLU A 81 23.72 1.50 -5.00
N LYS A 82 23.56 0.39 -4.28
CA LYS A 82 24.71 -0.48 -3.94
C LYS A 82 25.35 -1.12 -5.18
N LYS A 83 24.54 -1.43 -6.20
CA LYS A 83 24.98 -2.04 -7.47
C LYS A 83 25.51 -1.01 -8.48
N SER A 84 25.05 0.24 -8.42
CA SER A 84 25.38 1.30 -9.38
C SER A 84 26.84 1.79 -9.30
N LYS A 85 27.62 1.33 -8.31
CA LYS A 85 29.05 1.65 -8.13
C LYS A 85 29.91 1.37 -9.38
N GLN A 86 29.41 0.62 -10.35
CA GLN A 86 30.08 0.31 -11.62
C GLN A 86 29.66 1.22 -12.79
N GLY A 87 28.82 2.24 -12.58
CA GLY A 87 28.48 3.23 -13.62
C GLY A 87 27.52 2.72 -14.70
N ASP A 88 26.73 1.68 -14.40
CA ASP A 88 25.73 1.14 -15.32
C ASP A 88 24.60 2.15 -15.55
N LYS A 89 24.47 2.62 -16.79
CA LYS A 89 23.47 3.60 -17.21
C LYS A 89 22.04 3.09 -17.02
N GLU A 90 21.80 1.79 -17.15
CA GLU A 90 20.47 1.21 -16.94
C GLU A 90 20.07 1.28 -15.47
N ILE A 91 21.00 0.97 -14.56
CA ILE A 91 20.77 1.06 -13.11
C ILE A 91 20.51 2.51 -12.70
N LEU A 92 21.27 3.47 -13.23
CA LEU A 92 21.07 4.90 -12.96
C LEU A 92 19.70 5.39 -13.47
N ASN A 93 19.26 4.95 -14.64
CA ASN A 93 17.92 5.25 -15.15
C ASN A 93 16.82 4.67 -14.24
N GLN A 94 16.96 3.42 -13.79
CA GLN A 94 16.00 2.81 -12.87
C GLN A 94 15.90 3.59 -11.55
N ILE A 95 17.05 4.00 -10.97
CA ILE A 95 17.07 4.83 -9.76
C ILE A 95 16.33 6.14 -10.00
N SER A 96 16.60 6.84 -11.11
CA SER A 96 15.93 8.10 -11.43
C SER A 96 14.42 7.96 -11.58
N ILE A 97 13.94 6.85 -12.18
CA ILE A 97 12.51 6.57 -12.29
C ILE A 97 11.90 6.31 -10.90
N ILE A 98 12.56 5.50 -10.08
CA ILE A 98 12.10 5.19 -8.71
C ILE A 98 12.01 6.47 -7.87
N GLU A 99 12.98 7.37 -7.95
CA GLU A 99 12.95 8.65 -7.24
C GLU A 99 11.75 9.51 -7.65
N LYS A 100 11.43 9.57 -8.94
CA LYS A 100 10.24 10.28 -9.43
C LYS A 100 8.96 9.65 -8.89
N LEU A 101 8.88 8.32 -8.86
CA LEU A 101 7.72 7.61 -8.32
C LEU A 101 7.54 7.90 -6.82
N ILE A 102 8.59 7.76 -6.01
CA ILE A 102 8.55 8.05 -4.57
C ILE A 102 8.09 9.49 -4.32
N ASN A 103 8.63 10.48 -5.05
CA ASN A 103 8.24 11.88 -4.90
C ASN A 103 6.76 12.13 -5.24
N ASN A 104 6.23 11.48 -6.28
CA ASN A 104 4.82 11.63 -6.64
C ASN A 104 3.90 10.99 -5.58
N LEU A 105 4.30 9.83 -5.04
CA LEU A 105 3.54 9.11 -4.03
C LEU A 105 3.57 9.84 -2.67
N SER A 106 4.69 10.45 -2.30
CA SER A 106 4.80 11.19 -1.03
C SER A 106 4.01 12.50 -1.03
N VAL A 107 3.90 13.19 -2.17
CA VAL A 107 3.03 14.36 -2.32
C VAL A 107 1.56 14.00 -2.08
N PHE A 108 1.14 12.83 -2.55
CA PHE A 108 -0.24 12.36 -2.36
C PHE A 108 -0.58 12.10 -0.87
N ASN A 109 0.40 11.72 -0.06
CA ASN A 109 0.25 11.50 1.38
C ASN A 109 0.26 12.82 2.21
N SER A 110 0.57 13.95 1.57
CA SER A 110 0.64 15.27 2.22
C SER A 110 -0.56 16.17 1.94
N LEU A 111 -1.53 15.68 1.15
CA LEU A 111 -2.82 16.31 0.85
C LEU A 111 -3.91 15.76 1.76
#